data_AF-A0A316TZ22-F1
#
_entry.id   AF-A0A316TZ22-F1
#
_cell.length_a   1.000
_cell.length_b   1.000
_cell.length_c   1.000
_cell.angle_alpha   90.00
_cell.angle_beta   90.00
_cell.angle_gamma   90.00
#
_symmetry.space_group_name_H-M   'P 1'
#
loop_
_entity.id
_entity.type
_entity.pdbx_description
1 polymer ?
#
loop_
_entity_poly.entity_id
_entity_poly.type
_entity_poly.pdbx_seq_one_letter_code
_entity_poly.pdbx_strand_id
1 'polypeptide(L)' 'MVDETYHDRESSLQERVNMLNRRGYRGFSVKSCNRKWDGVEVKVVNSSGKVFTAIGETVDEAYGNVIEEIDLLLDS' A
#
# COMPACT_ATOMS: atom_id res chain seq x y z
N MET A 1 -17.62 -10.13 24.45
CA MET A 1 -17.10 -10.74 23.21
C MET A 1 -17.08 -9.62 22.18
N VAL A 2 -16.02 -8.84 22.17
CA VAL A 2 -15.83 -7.79 21.18
C VAL A 2 -14.50 -8.07 20.50
N ASP A 3 -14.62 -8.39 19.21
CA ASP A 3 -13.65 -7.97 18.21
C ASP A 3 -12.25 -8.63 18.19
N GLU A 4 -12.21 -9.95 17.97
CA GLU A 4 -10.98 -10.62 17.49
C GLU A 4 -10.80 -10.50 15.96
N THR A 5 -11.78 -9.94 15.25
CA THR A 5 -11.77 -9.90 13.77
C THR A 5 -11.12 -8.64 13.19
N TYR A 6 -11.09 -7.50 13.91
CA TYR A 6 -10.39 -6.29 13.43
C TYR A 6 -8.87 -6.43 13.48
N HIS A 7 -8.34 -7.07 14.52
CA HIS A 7 -6.89 -7.15 14.74
C HIS A 7 -6.17 -8.01 13.69
N ASP A 8 -6.86 -9.02 13.16
CA ASP A 8 -6.31 -9.93 12.14
C ASP A 8 -6.19 -9.25 10.75
N ARG A 9 -7.17 -8.40 10.41
CA ARG A 9 -7.17 -7.64 9.15
C ARG A 9 -6.13 -6.53 9.13
N GLU A 10 -6.01 -5.80 10.23
CA GLU A 10 -5.02 -4.73 10.36
C GLU A 10 -3.59 -5.29 10.37
N SER A 11 -3.38 -6.43 11.05
CA SER A 11 -2.11 -7.18 10.98
C SER A 11 -1.79 -7.62 9.55
N SER A 12 -2.77 -8.16 8.83
CA SER A 12 -2.60 -8.59 7.44
C SER A 12 -2.24 -7.43 6.49
N LEU A 13 -2.88 -6.26 6.65
CA LEU A 13 -2.56 -5.07 5.85
C LEU A 13 -1.16 -4.57 6.17
N GLN A 14 -0.83 -4.45 7.45
CA GLN A 14 0.47 -3.92 7.87
C GLN A 14 1.63 -4.86 7.49
N GLU A 15 1.41 -6.18 7.45
CA GLU A 15 2.35 -7.13 6.86
C GLU A 15 2.57 -6.89 5.36
N ARG A 16 1.51 -6.65 4.59
CA ARG A 16 1.61 -6.35 3.14
C ARG A 16 2.32 -5.03 2.88
N VAL A 17 2.03 -4.01 3.68
CA VAL A 17 2.74 -2.71 3.64
C VAL A 17 4.23 -2.91 3.91
N ASN A 18 4.58 -3.69 4.95
CA ASN A 18 5.97 -4.04 5.24
C ASN A 18 6.63 -4.81 4.08
N MET A 19 5.91 -5.74 3.44
CA MET A 19 6.40 -6.46 2.26
C MET A 19 6.68 -5.52 1.09
N LEU A 20 5.72 -4.65 0.75
CA LEU A 20 5.85 -3.66 -0.31
C LEU A 20 7.07 -2.76 -0.11
N ASN A 21 7.30 -2.31 1.12
CA ASN A 21 8.42 -1.43 1.46
C ASN A 21 9.78 -2.16 1.43
N ARG A 22 9.85 -3.42 1.88
CA ARG A 22 11.13 -4.15 1.96
C ARG A 22 11.56 -4.85 0.68
N ARG A 23 10.62 -5.50 -0.01
CA ARG A 23 10.91 -6.42 -1.13
C ARG A 23 9.97 -6.27 -2.32
N GLY A 24 9.02 -5.33 -2.23
CA GLY A 24 7.91 -5.24 -3.17
C GLY A 24 6.74 -6.17 -2.80
N TYR A 25 5.59 -5.90 -3.41
CA TYR A 25 4.34 -6.64 -3.20
C TYR A 25 3.69 -6.92 -4.54
N ARG A 26 3.38 -8.20 -4.81
CA ARG A 26 2.73 -8.68 -6.04
C ARG A 26 3.33 -8.13 -7.35
N GLY A 27 4.66 -8.03 -7.41
CA GLY A 27 5.38 -7.52 -8.59
C GLY A 27 5.46 -5.99 -8.69
N PHE A 28 4.96 -5.26 -7.71
CA PHE A 28 5.14 -3.81 -7.55
C PHE A 28 6.22 -3.52 -6.51
N SER A 29 6.97 -2.43 -6.71
CA SER A 29 7.97 -1.92 -5.78
C SER A 29 7.77 -0.43 -5.55
N VAL A 30 8.07 0.05 -4.34
CA VAL A 30 8.03 1.47 -4.01
C VAL A 30 9.07 2.21 -4.83
N LYS A 31 8.61 3.15 -5.64
CA LYS A 31 9.46 4.05 -6.41
C LYS A 31 9.79 5.31 -5.61
N SER A 32 8.81 5.87 -4.91
CA SER A 32 8.99 7.09 -4.11
C SER A 32 7.88 7.21 -3.06
N CYS A 33 8.21 7.80 -1.93
CA CYS A 33 7.26 8.19 -0.88
C CYS A 33 7.55 9.65 -0.51
N ASN A 34 6.66 10.55 -0.88
CA ASN A 34 6.86 11.99 -0.70
C ASN A 34 5.77 12.57 0.19
N ARG A 35 6.17 13.23 1.28
CA ARG A 35 5.25 14.03 2.06
C ARG A 35 4.95 15.33 1.32
N LYS A 36 3.68 15.56 1.02
CA LYS A 36 3.13 16.77 0.43
C LYS A 36 2.47 17.62 1.51
N TRP A 37 2.11 18.85 1.15
CA TRP A 37 1.35 19.74 2.04
C TRP A 37 -0.06 19.19 2.33
N ASP A 38 -0.58 18.37 1.41
CA ASP A 38 -1.92 17.75 1.44
C ASP A 38 -1.88 16.26 1.86
N GLY A 39 -0.81 15.81 2.54
CA GLY A 39 -0.67 14.43 2.99
C GLY A 39 0.58 13.72 2.48
N VAL A 40 0.50 12.41 2.24
CA VAL A 40 1.61 11.57 1.79
C VAL A 40 1.26 10.92 0.46
N GLU A 41 2.13 11.11 -0.52
CA GLU A 41 2.04 10.48 -1.85
C GLU A 41 2.99 9.28 -1.91
N VAL A 42 2.47 8.09 -2.16
CA VAL A 42 3.25 6.87 -2.40
C VAL A 42 3.12 6.48 -3.86
N LYS A 43 4.26 6.32 -4.54
CA LYS A 43 4.35 5.82 -5.91
C LYS A 43 4.96 4.44 -5.94
N VAL A 44 4.31 3.52 -6.62
CA VAL A 44 4.82 2.18 -6.90
C VAL A 44 4.91 1.93 -8.40
N VAL A 45 5.79 1.03 -8.79
CA VAL A 45 5.99 0.63 -10.19
C VAL A 45 6.12 -0.87 -10.28
N ASN A 46 5.54 -1.49 -11.32
CA ASN A 46 5.77 -2.90 -11.61
C ASN A 46 6.83 -3.13 -12.69
N SER A 47 7.21 -4.40 -12.88
CA SER A 47 8.17 -4.82 -13.90
C SER A 47 7.77 -4.47 -15.34
N SER A 48 6.47 -4.26 -15.60
CA SER A 48 5.96 -3.82 -16.91
C SER A 48 6.03 -2.30 -17.11
N GLY A 49 6.54 -1.55 -16.12
CA GLY A 49 6.63 -0.09 -16.15
C GLY A 49 5.33 0.65 -15.78
N LYS A 50 4.29 -0.06 -15.34
CA LYS A 50 3.05 0.54 -14.87
C LYS A 50 3.29 1.19 -13.51
N VAL A 51 2.94 2.47 -13.40
CA VAL A 51 3.11 3.27 -12.19
C VAL A 51 1.74 3.51 -11.55
N PHE A 52 1.63 3.26 -10.24
CA PHE A 52 0.50 3.69 -9.43
C PHE A 52 0.94 4.74 -8.44
N THR A 53 0.01 5.63 -8.12
CA THR A 53 0.18 6.66 -7.11
C THR A 53 -1.05 6.63 -6.24
N ALA A 54 -0.88 6.48 -4.93
CA ALA A 54 -1.95 6.75 -3.98
C ALA A 54 -1.52 7.87 -3.03
N ILE A 55 -2.53 8.56 -2.50
CA ILE A 55 -2.37 9.63 -1.54
C ILE A 55 -3.17 9.24 -0.29
N GLY A 56 -2.62 9.52 0.88
CA GLY A 56 -3.28 9.37 2.17
C GLY A 56 -2.88 10.50 3.11
N GLU A 57 -3.67 10.74 4.15
CA GLU A 57 -3.35 11.76 5.15
C GLU A 57 -2.09 11.39 5.93
N THR A 58 -1.94 10.10 6.21
CA THR A 58 -0.75 9.51 6.84
C THR A 58 0.03 8.61 5.88
N VAL A 59 1.27 8.27 6.28
CA VAL A 59 2.11 7.33 5.53
C VAL A 59 1.44 5.96 5.44
N ASP A 60 0.88 5.47 6.55
CA ASP A 60 0.26 4.14 6.63
C ASP A 60 -0.97 4.06 5.71
N GLU A 61 -1.84 5.08 5.73
CA GLU A 61 -2.98 5.17 4.80
C GLU A 61 -2.54 5.23 3.33
N ALA A 62 -1.52 6.03 3.00
CA ALA A 62 -1.05 6.10 1.63
C ALA A 62 -0.51 4.74 1.14
N TYR A 63 0.16 3.98 2.00
CA TYR A 63 0.58 2.61 1.67
C TYR A 63 -0.60 1.64 1.61
N GLY A 64 -1.56 1.73 2.52
CA GLY A 64 -2.79 0.94 2.51
C GLY A 64 -3.55 1.12 1.21
N ASN A 65 -3.79 2.37 0.81
CA ASN A 65 -4.47 2.72 -0.44
C ASN A 65 -3.74 2.14 -1.67
N VAL A 66 -2.40 2.17 -1.68
CA VAL A 66 -1.62 1.53 -2.75
C VAL A 66 -1.81 0.01 -2.77
N ILE A 67 -1.81 -0.65 -1.61
CA ILE A 67 -2.00 -2.11 -1.52
C ILE A 67 -3.38 -2.49 -2.03
N GLU A 68 -4.42 -1.76 -1.63
CA GLU A 68 -5.80 -2.00 -2.08
C GLU A 68 -5.94 -1.82 -3.60
N GLU A 69 -5.35 -0.77 -4.18
CA GLU A 69 -5.33 -0.56 -5.63
C GLU A 69 -4.61 -1.70 -6.38
N ILE A 70 -3.50 -2.21 -5.83
CA ILE A 70 -2.78 -3.35 -6.39
C ILE A 70 -3.64 -4.63 -6.30
N ASP A 71 -4.28 -4.87 -5.16
CA ASP A 71 -5.13 -6.04 -4.95
C ASP A 71 -6.34 -5.99 -5.90
N LEU A 72 -7.02 -4.85 -6.03
CA LEU A 72 -8.14 -4.64 -6.96
C LEU A 72 -7.74 -4.91 -8.42
N LEU A 73 -6.56 -4.44 -8.84
CA LEU A 73 -6.08 -4.63 -10.20
C LEU A 73 -5.85 -6.12 -10.55
N LEU A 74 -5.33 -6.88 -9.59
CA LEU A 74 -4.89 -8.26 -9.82
C LEU A 74 -6.01 -9.29 -9.60
N ASP A 75 -7.07 -8.90 -8.89
CA ASP A 75 -8.27 -9.71 -8.69
C ASP A 75 -9.30 -9.53 -9.83
N SER A 76 -9.09 -8.55 -10.71
CA SER A 76 -10.01 -8.16 -11.80
C SER A 76 -9.69 -8.75 -13.17
#